data_AF-A0A9X6AHU7-F1
#
_entry.id   AF-A0A9X6AHU7-F1
#
_cell.length_a   1.000
_cell.length_b   1.000
_cell.length_c   1.000
_cell.angle_alpha   90.00
_cell.angle_beta   90.00
_cell.angle_gamma   90.00
#
_symmetry.space_group_name_H-M   'P 1'
#
loop_
_entity.id
_entity.type
_entity.pdbx_description
1 polymer ?
#
loop_
_entity_poly.entity_id
_entity_poly.type
_entity_poly.pdbx_seq_one_letter_code
_entity_poly.pdbx_strand_id
1 'polypeptide(L)'
;MRPTLASIVHHSALKLTVRAGEDRLDVPVRWAHVSELADPVPYMEGGELLLITALQLDAEDPDVMRRYVKRLVGAGVVGLGFAVGVNYDEIPKALVDAAEEEGLPLLE
;
A
#
# COMPACT_ATOMS: atom_id res chain seq x y z
N MET A 1 21.10 -2.13 9.13
CA MET A 1 20.44 -1.56 7.93
C MET A 1 18.94 -1.58 8.16
N ARG A 2 18.19 -0.57 7.71
CA ARG A 2 16.72 -0.65 7.70
C ARG A 2 16.31 -1.65 6.62
N PRO A 3 15.29 -2.50 6.84
CA PRO A 3 14.79 -3.39 5.80
C PRO A 3 14.26 -2.55 4.62
N THR A 4 14.46 -3.03 3.40
CA THR A 4 13.80 -2.48 2.20
C THR A 4 12.51 -3.22 1.90
N LEU A 5 11.63 -2.64 1.09
CA LEU A 5 10.46 -3.38 0.60
C LEU A 5 10.85 -4.67 -0.11
N ALA A 6 11.92 -4.65 -0.91
CA ALA A 6 12.46 -5.85 -1.53
C ALA A 6 12.82 -6.91 -0.48
N SER A 7 13.47 -6.54 0.63
CA SER A 7 13.81 -7.50 1.69
C SER A 7 12.57 -8.11 2.38
N ILE A 8 11.49 -7.34 2.48
CA ILE A 8 10.22 -7.78 3.07
C ILE A 8 9.50 -8.73 2.11
N VAL A 9 9.39 -8.36 0.83
CA VAL A 9 8.75 -9.18 -0.22
C VAL A 9 9.45 -10.52 -0.39
N HIS A 10 10.79 -10.53 -0.40
CA HIS A 10 11.56 -11.77 -0.52
C HIS A 10 11.55 -12.65 0.74
N HIS A 11 10.96 -12.16 1.84
CA HIS A 11 10.84 -12.95 3.07
C HIS A 11 9.69 -13.96 2.93
N SER A 12 10.02 -15.17 2.45
CA SER A 12 9.08 -16.24 2.11
C SER A 12 8.05 -16.60 3.20
N ALA A 13 8.37 -16.41 4.49
CA ALA A 13 7.42 -16.65 5.57
C ALA A 13 6.20 -15.71 5.55
N LEU A 14 6.33 -14.54 4.92
CA LEU A 14 5.26 -13.54 4.79
C LEU A 14 4.34 -13.81 3.60
N LYS A 15 4.76 -14.65 2.65
CA LYS A 15 3.98 -15.05 1.46
C LYS A 15 3.41 -13.87 0.65
N LEU A 16 4.17 -12.78 0.59
CA LEU A 16 3.74 -11.56 -0.08
C LEU A 16 3.84 -11.68 -1.60
N THR A 17 2.87 -11.11 -2.29
CA THR A 17 2.88 -10.94 -3.74
C THR A 17 2.86 -9.45 -4.09
N VAL A 18 3.71 -9.03 -5.01
CA VAL A 18 3.71 -7.65 -5.52
C VAL A 18 2.66 -7.54 -6.63
N ARG A 19 1.77 -6.57 -6.52
CA ARG A 19 0.66 -6.34 -7.47
C ARG A 19 0.81 -5.05 -8.25
N ALA A 20 1.65 -4.12 -7.79
CA ALA A 20 2.07 -2.93 -8.53
C ALA A 20 3.44 -2.45 -8.04
N GLY A 21 4.18 -1.70 -8.86
CA GLY A 21 5.42 -1.01 -8.46
C GLY A 21 6.62 -1.92 -8.17
N GLU A 22 6.75 -3.05 -8.88
CA GLU A 22 7.85 -4.02 -8.70
C GLU A 22 9.25 -3.42 -8.92
N ASP A 23 9.35 -2.40 -9.76
CA ASP A 23 10.58 -1.65 -10.04
C ASP A 23 10.99 -0.68 -8.91
N ARG A 24 10.13 -0.48 -7.89
CA ARG A 24 10.33 0.50 -6.80
C ARG A 24 10.48 -0.13 -5.41
N LEU A 25 10.94 -1.39 -5.34
CA LEU A 25 11.07 -2.11 -4.08
C LEU A 25 12.38 -1.81 -3.31
N ASP A 26 13.37 -1.17 -3.93
CA ASP A 26 14.65 -0.82 -3.28
C ASP A 26 14.55 0.47 -2.45
N VAL A 27 13.46 0.60 -1.69
CA VAL A 27 13.19 1.74 -0.80
C VAL A 27 13.20 1.26 0.67
N PRO A 28 13.82 2.02 1.58
CA PRO A 28 13.89 1.64 2.99
C PRO A 28 12.52 1.81 3.65
N VAL A 29 12.08 0.77 4.38
CA VAL A 29 10.90 0.81 5.22
C VAL A 29 11.31 1.20 6.63
N ARG A 30 10.77 2.31 7.13
CA ARG A 30 10.98 2.79 8.49
C ARG A 30 10.12 2.04 9.49
N TRP A 31 8.86 1.82 9.13
CA TRP A 31 7.84 1.27 10.02
C TRP A 31 6.70 0.68 9.18
N ALA A 32 6.03 -0.35 9.71
CA ALA A 32 4.79 -0.86 9.13
C ALA A 32 3.61 -0.38 9.98
N HIS A 33 2.65 0.32 9.37
CA HIS A 33 1.54 0.95 10.07
C HIS A 33 0.21 0.36 9.59
N VAL A 34 -0.71 0.05 10.50
CA VAL A 34 -2.07 -0.40 10.14
C VAL A 34 -3.02 0.78 10.30
N SER A 35 -3.84 1.06 9.29
CA SER A 35 -4.87 2.10 9.38
C SER A 35 -6.08 1.76 8.53
N GLU A 36 -7.26 2.09 9.02
CA GLU A 36 -8.50 2.02 8.25
C GLU A 36 -9.08 3.40 7.94
N LEU A 37 -8.36 4.48 8.30
CA LEU A 37 -8.81 5.84 8.07
C LEU A 37 -8.90 6.13 6.57
N ALA A 38 -9.98 6.79 6.16
CA ALA A 38 -10.11 7.33 4.80
C ALA A 38 -9.07 8.42 4.47
N ASP A 39 -8.46 9.00 5.51
CA ASP A 39 -7.29 9.87 5.40
C ASP A 39 -6.30 9.62 6.57
N PRO A 40 -5.26 8.78 6.36
CA PRO A 40 -4.23 8.53 7.37
C PRO A 40 -3.10 9.56 7.35
N VAL A 41 -3.03 10.43 6.32
CA VAL A 41 -1.89 11.34 6.07
C VAL A 41 -1.51 12.22 7.27
N PRO A 42 -2.45 12.77 8.07
CA PRO A 42 -2.08 13.60 9.22
C PRO A 42 -1.20 12.91 10.28
N TYR A 43 -1.11 11.59 10.24
CA TYR A 43 -0.35 10.77 11.19
C TYR A 43 0.92 10.14 10.57
N MET A 44 1.17 10.38 9.28
CA MET A 44 2.32 9.81 8.57
C MET A 44 3.54 10.73 8.69
N GLU A 45 4.72 10.14 8.81
CA GLU A 45 6.01 10.81 8.86
C GLU A 45 6.90 10.51 7.64
N GLY A 46 6.45 9.64 6.74
CA GLY A 46 7.18 9.18 5.55
C GLY A 46 8.05 7.94 5.81
N GLY A 47 8.20 7.08 4.81
CA GLY A 47 8.94 5.82 4.90
C GLY A 47 8.12 4.65 5.45
N GLU A 48 6.81 4.81 5.63
CA GLU A 48 5.92 3.76 6.11
C GLU A 48 5.49 2.79 5.01
N LEU A 49 5.40 1.51 5.37
CA LEU A 49 4.56 0.53 4.68
C LEU A 49 3.18 0.56 5.36
N LEU A 50 2.17 1.09 4.68
CA LEU A 50 0.81 1.16 5.21
C LEU A 50 0.08 -0.17 4.94
N LEU A 51 -0.66 -0.69 5.91
CA LEU A 51 -1.44 -1.92 5.81
C LEU A 51 -2.92 -1.58 6.02
N ILE A 52 -3.78 -1.97 5.07
CA ILE A 52 -5.21 -1.64 5.09
C ILE A 52 -6.05 -2.86 4.70
N THR A 53 -7.31 -2.85 5.12
CA THR A 53 -8.36 -3.77 4.66
C THR A 53 -9.48 -3.03 3.90
N ALA A 54 -9.40 -1.70 3.85
CA ALA A 54 -10.34 -0.80 3.19
C ALA A 54 -11.77 -0.91 3.73
N LEU A 55 -11.94 -1.01 5.05
CA LEU A 55 -13.26 -1.07 5.70
C LEU A 55 -14.03 0.25 5.62
N GLN A 56 -13.32 1.38 5.55
CA GLN A 56 -13.93 2.72 5.49
C GLN A 56 -13.79 3.38 4.10
N LEU A 57 -13.33 2.63 3.10
CA LEU A 57 -13.10 3.12 1.74
C LEU A 57 -13.97 2.34 0.76
N ASP A 58 -14.62 3.06 -0.14
CA ASP A 58 -15.14 2.45 -1.36
C ASP A 58 -13.95 2.19 -2.30
N ALA A 59 -13.41 0.98 -2.23
CA ALA A 59 -12.23 0.60 -2.99
C ALA A 59 -12.56 0.15 -4.42
N GLU A 60 -13.85 0.06 -4.78
CA GLU A 60 -14.28 -0.17 -6.16
C GLU A 60 -14.35 1.13 -6.96
N ASP A 61 -14.54 2.29 -6.30
CA ASP A 61 -14.53 3.61 -6.95
C ASP A 61 -13.10 4.04 -7.36
N PRO A 62 -12.82 4.17 -8.68
CA PRO A 62 -11.51 4.58 -9.18
C PRO A 62 -11.06 5.98 -8.72
N ASP A 63 -11.98 6.93 -8.58
CA ASP A 63 -11.66 8.29 -8.16
C ASP A 63 -11.36 8.35 -6.66
N VAL A 64 -12.01 7.52 -5.85
CA VAL A 64 -11.66 7.35 -4.43
C VAL A 64 -10.26 6.77 -4.29
N MET A 65 -9.95 5.67 -5.00
CA MET A 65 -8.63 5.03 -4.93
C MET A 65 -7.50 5.91 -5.47
N ARG A 66 -7.70 6.60 -6.60
CA ARG A 66 -6.71 7.55 -7.14
C ARG A 66 -6.40 8.65 -6.13
N ARG A 67 -7.42 9.26 -5.51
CA ARG A 67 -7.22 10.31 -4.50
C ARG A 67 -6.58 9.76 -3.23
N TYR A 68 -6.88 8.52 -2.85
CA TYR A 68 -6.28 7.88 -1.68
C TYR A 68 -4.79 7.60 -1.90
N VAL A 69 -4.43 6.88 -2.96
CA VAL A 69 -3.03 6.55 -3.29
C VAL A 69 -2.19 7.81 -3.47
N LYS A 70 -2.69 8.80 -4.20
CA LYS A 70 -1.98 10.07 -4.41
C LYS A 70 -1.66 10.79 -3.10
N ARG A 71 -2.58 10.76 -2.13
CA ARG A 71 -2.35 11.33 -0.79
C ARG A 71 -1.27 10.57 -0.03
N LEU A 72 -1.28 9.23 -0.08
CA LEU A 72 -0.25 8.41 0.55
C LEU A 72 1.14 8.68 -0.01
N VAL A 73 1.27 8.70 -1.34
CA VAL A 73 2.54 9.00 -2.01
C VAL A 73 3.01 10.41 -1.65
N GLY A 74 2.11 11.39 -1.64
CA GLY A 74 2.40 12.77 -1.20
C GLY A 74 2.87 12.87 0.25
N ALA A 75 2.43 11.96 1.11
CA ALA A 75 2.86 11.85 2.52
C ALA A 75 4.18 11.07 2.70
N GLY A 76 4.75 10.53 1.63
CA GLY A 76 5.98 9.75 1.65
C GLY A 76 5.80 8.29 2.08
N VAL A 77 4.58 7.75 2.04
CA VAL A 77 4.35 6.30 2.20
C VAL A 77 5.08 5.57 1.08
N VAL A 78 5.85 4.54 1.44
CA VAL A 78 6.73 3.85 0.49
C VAL A 78 6.10 2.58 -0.10
N GLY A 79 5.06 2.06 0.53
CA GLY A 79 4.29 0.93 0.00
C GLY A 79 2.95 0.78 0.71
N LEU A 80 2.06 0.04 0.06
CA LEU A 80 0.74 -0.31 0.58
C LEU A 80 0.58 -1.83 0.58
N GLY A 81 0.23 -2.42 1.72
CA GLY A 81 -0.21 -3.80 1.84
C GLY A 81 -1.72 -3.85 2.00
N PHE A 82 -2.39 -4.68 1.22
CA PHE A 82 -3.83 -4.83 1.24
C PHE A 82 -4.21 -6.24 1.69
N ALA A 83 -4.99 -6.34 2.76
CA ALA A 83 -5.46 -7.64 3.24
C ALA A 83 -6.71 -8.09 2.48
N VAL A 84 -6.55 -9.10 1.63
CA VAL A 84 -7.66 -9.81 0.97
C VAL A 84 -8.35 -10.79 1.92
N GLY A 85 -9.60 -11.14 1.62
CA GLY A 85 -10.43 -12.06 2.41
C GLY A 85 -10.98 -11.47 3.71
N VAL A 86 -10.83 -10.16 3.94
CA VAL A 86 -11.41 -9.45 5.09
C VAL A 86 -12.65 -8.67 4.69
N ASN A 87 -12.49 -7.65 3.84
CA ASN A 87 -13.60 -6.87 3.27
C ASN A 87 -13.80 -7.14 1.78
N TYR A 88 -12.72 -7.43 1.06
CA TYR A 88 -12.72 -7.77 -0.36
C TYR A 88 -11.99 -9.10 -0.56
N ASP A 89 -12.53 -9.99 -1.39
CA ASP A 89 -11.92 -11.30 -1.68
C ASP A 89 -10.61 -11.20 -2.48
N GLU A 90 -10.48 -10.15 -3.29
CA GLU A 90 -9.31 -9.81 -4.08
C GLU A 90 -9.03 -8.30 -3.94
N ILE A 91 -7.82 -7.86 -4.29
CA ILE A 91 -7.52 -6.43 -4.36
C ILE A 91 -8.36 -5.80 -5.47
N PRO A 92 -9.17 -4.77 -5.16
CA PRO A 92 -9.97 -4.09 -6.17
C PRO A 92 -9.11 -3.50 -7.29
N LYS A 93 -9.53 -3.68 -8.54
CA LYS A 93 -8.81 -3.19 -9.72
C LYS A 93 -8.51 -1.68 -9.66
N ALA A 94 -9.45 -0.90 -9.13
CA ALA A 94 -9.29 0.54 -8.93
C ALA A 94 -8.07 0.89 -8.06
N LEU A 95 -7.75 0.06 -7.05
CA LEU A 95 -6.58 0.24 -6.21
C LEU A 95 -5.29 -0.15 -6.94
N VAL A 96 -5.30 -1.25 -7.70
CA VAL A 96 -4.14 -1.67 -8.51
C VAL A 96 -3.79 -0.59 -9.53
N ASP A 97 -4.78 -0.13 -10.30
CA ASP A 97 -4.59 0.88 -11.35
C ASP A 97 -4.06 2.20 -10.75
N ALA A 98 -4.62 2.66 -9.62
CA ALA A 98 -4.14 3.86 -8.93
C ALA A 98 -2.71 3.69 -8.38
N ALA A 99 -2.40 2.51 -7.84
CA ALA A 99 -1.06 2.18 -7.36
C ALA A 99 -0.05 2.17 -8.51
N GLU A 100 -0.38 1.61 -9.67
CA GLU A 100 0.47 1.65 -10.87
C GLU A 100 0.68 3.07 -11.41
N GLU A 101 -0.39 3.87 -11.54
CA GLU A 101 -0.34 5.25 -12.03
C GLU A 101 0.63 6.11 -11.21
N GLU A 102 0.59 5.99 -9.88
CA GLU A 102 1.49 6.72 -8.98
C GLU A 102 2.80 5.94 -8.69
N GLY A 103 2.91 4.69 -9.18
CA GLY A 103 3.78 3.58 -8.75
C GLY A 103 4.15 3.57 -7.28
N LEU A 104 3.11 3.55 -6.46
CA LEU A 104 3.23 3.08 -5.09
C LEU A 104 3.29 1.54 -5.13
N PRO A 105 4.35 0.91 -4.60
CA PRO A 105 4.37 -0.55 -4.44
C PRO A 105 3.13 -1.04 -3.69
N LEU A 106 2.41 -1.97 -4.31
CA LEU A 106 1.20 -2.59 -3.75
C LEU A 106 1.46 -4.07 -3.49
N LEU A 107 1.17 -4.53 -2.28
CA LEU A 107 1.44 -5.87 -1.80
C LEU A 107 0.14 -6.56 -1.35
N GLU A 108 0.07 -7.86 -1.60
CA GLU A 108 -0.95 -8.80 -1.14
C GLU A 108 -0.34 -9.85 -0.21
#